data_AF-A0A1F9Z915-F1
#
_entry.id   AF-A0A1F9Z915-F1
#
_cell.length_a   1.000
_cell.length_b   1.000
_cell.length_c   1.000
_cell.angle_alpha   90.00
_cell.angle_beta   90.00
_cell.angle_gamma   90.00
#
_symmetry.space_group_name_H-M   'P 1'
#
loop_
_entity.id
_entity.type
_entity.pdbx_description
1 polymer ?
#
loop_
_entity_poly.entity_id
_entity_poly.type
_entity_poly.pdbx_seq_one_letter_code
_entity_poly.pdbx_strand_id
1 'polypeptide(L)'
;MRPRYRTPHSLQFLLIAVVLLIVGTVLLLLAVGSFFLAVIRFGLGGAQDFGLLGNSVFTVILVGAIGTALTSAGGWLLRFLFVYLLVKDVSREEAVEERTPTVPTGPTPTGPMKRCLRCGRMNPLEAAYCMTCGEPL
;
A
#
# COMPACT_ATOMS: atom_id res chain seq x y z
N MET A 1 22.15 19.68 1.10
CA MET A 1 21.32 18.99 2.11
C MET A 1 20.94 17.62 1.54
N ARG A 2 21.37 16.51 2.14
CA ARG A 2 20.95 15.16 1.69
C ARG A 2 19.52 14.90 2.19
N PRO A 3 18.57 14.50 1.34
CA PRO A 3 17.22 14.18 1.80
C PRO A 3 17.30 13.01 2.77
N ARG A 4 16.89 13.23 4.04
CA ARG A 4 16.66 12.14 4.98
C ARG A 4 15.48 11.35 4.44
N TYR A 5 15.75 10.14 3.97
CA TYR A 5 14.73 9.19 3.53
C TYR A 5 13.92 8.79 4.77
N ARG A 6 12.87 9.56 5.09
CA ARG A 6 11.89 9.18 6.11
C ARG A 6 11.16 7.98 5.53
N THR A 7 11.47 6.79 6.03
CA THR A 7 10.78 5.57 5.60
C THR A 7 9.28 5.77 5.82
N PRO A 8 8.45 5.56 4.79
CA PRO A 8 7.02 5.68 4.97
C PRO A 8 6.56 4.58 5.92
N HIS A 9 5.65 4.88 6.84
CA HIS A 9 5.14 3.91 7.83
C HIS A 9 4.58 2.64 7.15
N SER A 10 4.06 2.76 5.92
CA SER A 10 3.64 1.61 5.09
C SER A 10 4.75 0.58 4.85
N LEU A 11 6.00 1.01 4.72
CA LEU A 11 7.15 0.11 4.56
C LEU A 11 7.42 -0.67 5.85
N GLN A 12 7.28 -0.03 7.01
CA GLN A 12 7.46 -0.70 8.30
C GLN A 12 6.41 -1.80 8.50
N PHE A 13 5.14 -1.51 8.21
CA PHE A 13 4.07 -2.52 8.27
C PHE A 13 4.26 -3.67 7.28
N LEU A 14 4.72 -3.36 6.06
CA LEU A 14 5.04 -4.39 5.07
C LEU A 14 6.16 -5.31 5.55
N LEU A 15 7.25 -4.75 6.09
CA LEU A 15 8.35 -5.55 6.64
C LEU A 15 7.90 -6.44 7.79
N ILE A 16 7.09 -5.92 8.72
CA ILE A 16 6.52 -6.71 9.82
C ILE A 16 5.68 -7.85 9.28
N ALA A 17 4.80 -7.59 8.31
CA ALA A 17 3.94 -8.61 7.72
C ALA A 17 4.76 -9.73 7.05
N VAL A 18 5.79 -9.35 6.29
CA VAL A 18 6.72 -10.30 5.64
C VAL A 18 7.47 -11.13 6.67
N VAL A 19 7.99 -10.52 7.74
CA VAL A 19 8.68 -11.25 8.80
C VAL A 19 7.76 -12.26 9.48
N LEU A 20 6.52 -11.87 9.81
CA LEU A 20 5.53 -12.79 10.40
C LEU A 20 5.24 -13.98 9.49
N LEU A 21 5.09 -13.74 8.18
CA LEU A 21 4.86 -14.79 7.20
C LEU A 21 6.06 -15.73 7.07
N ILE A 22 7.28 -15.19 6.99
CA ILE A 22 8.50 -16.00 6.89
C ILE A 22 8.66 -16.85 8.14
N VAL A 23 8.58 -16.24 9.33
CA VAL A 23 8.75 -16.95 10.60
C VAL A 23 7.67 -18.01 10.78
N GLY A 24 6.40 -17.67 10.54
CA GLY A 24 5.29 -18.63 10.63
C GLY A 24 5.45 -19.80 9.66
N THR A 25 5.85 -19.53 8.41
CA THR A 25 6.09 -20.56 7.40
C THR A 25 7.27 -21.47 7.79
N VAL A 26 8.37 -20.91 8.29
CA VAL A 26 9.52 -21.69 8.76
C VAL A 26 9.12 -22.59 9.93
N LEU A 27 8.36 -22.09 10.90
CA LEU A 27 7.87 -22.91 12.01
C LEU A 27 6.99 -24.06 11.55
N LEU A 28 6.12 -23.84 10.56
CA LEU A 28 5.31 -24.90 9.96
C LEU A 28 6.16 -25.97 9.28
N LEU A 29 7.16 -25.56 8.49
CA LEU A 29 8.07 -26.50 7.84
C LEU A 29 8.90 -27.29 8.86
N LEU A 30 9.36 -26.66 9.93
CA LEU A 30 10.08 -27.33 11.02
C LEU A 30 9.18 -28.32 11.77
N ALA A 31 7.95 -27.93 12.08
CA ALA A 31 6.96 -28.79 12.74
C ALA A 31 6.70 -30.05 11.90
N VAL A 32 6.36 -29.87 10.62
CA VAL A 32 6.10 -30.96 9.68
C VAL A 32 7.35 -31.83 9.47
N GLY A 33 8.52 -31.22 9.26
CA GLY A 33 9.77 -31.95 9.09
C GLY A 33 10.15 -32.79 10.31
N SER A 34 9.98 -32.23 11.52
CA SER A 34 10.25 -32.95 12.77
C SER A 34 9.34 -34.16 12.97
N PHE A 35 8.07 -34.06 12.54
CA PHE A 35 7.12 -35.16 12.57
C PHE A 35 7.53 -36.29 11.63
N PHE A 36 7.86 -35.98 10.37
CA PHE A 36 8.30 -37.01 9.43
C PHE A 36 9.57 -37.72 9.91
N LEU A 37 10.52 -36.97 10.46
CA LEU A 37 11.73 -37.55 11.05
C LEU A 37 11.41 -38.49 12.22
N ALA A 38 10.45 -38.12 13.08
CA ALA A 38 10.02 -38.96 14.19
C ALA A 38 9.35 -40.26 13.70
N VAL A 39 8.49 -40.18 12.68
CA VAL A 39 7.84 -41.35 12.06
C VAL A 39 8.87 -42.31 11.45
N ILE A 40 9.85 -41.78 10.70
CA ILE A 40 10.91 -42.59 10.10
C ILE A 40 11.73 -43.29 11.19
N ARG A 41 12.13 -42.56 12.24
CA ARG A 41 12.91 -43.12 13.35
C ARG A 41 12.14 -44.16 14.14
N PHE A 42 10.84 -43.96 14.34
CA PHE A 42 9.98 -44.94 14.99
C PHE A 42 9.90 -46.25 14.18
N GLY A 43 9.74 -46.15 12.85
CA GLY A 43 9.71 -47.30 11.96
C GLY A 43 11.04 -48.05 11.89
N LEU A 44 12.16 -47.32 11.78
CA LEU A 44 13.50 -47.91 11.74
C LEU A 44 13.95 -48.49 13.09
N GLY A 45 13.49 -47.91 14.20
CA GLY A 45 13.82 -48.32 15.57
C GLY A 45 12.99 -49.51 16.10
N GLY A 46 12.18 -50.16 15.25
CA GLY A 46 11.39 -51.33 15.65
C GLY A 46 10.19 -51.00 16.55
N ALA A 47 9.63 -49.79 16.44
CA ALA A 47 8.39 -49.38 17.10
C ALA A 47 8.39 -49.47 18.66
N GLN A 48 9.55 -49.37 19.29
CA GLN A 48 9.68 -49.49 20.75
C GLN A 48 9.44 -48.18 21.51
N ASP A 49 9.48 -47.03 20.83
CA ASP A 49 9.49 -45.72 21.47
C ASP A 49 8.28 -44.86 21.06
N PHE A 50 7.12 -45.15 21.66
CA PHE A 50 5.89 -44.37 21.46
C PHE A 50 6.00 -42.95 22.03
N GLY A 51 6.92 -42.70 22.96
CA GLY A 51 7.19 -41.36 23.49
C GLY A 51 7.71 -40.41 22.41
N LEU A 52 8.55 -40.91 21.50
CA LEU A 52 9.04 -40.16 20.35
C LEU A 52 7.89 -39.69 19.44
N LEU A 53 6.96 -40.59 19.11
CA LEU A 53 5.78 -40.26 18.30
C LEU A 53 4.87 -39.26 19.02
N GLY A 54 4.55 -39.50 20.29
CA GLY A 54 3.69 -38.62 21.08
C GLY A 54 4.24 -37.20 21.18
N ASN A 55 5.54 -37.06 21.46
CA ASN A 55 6.20 -35.76 21.54
C ASN A 55 6.23 -35.05 20.17
N SER A 56 6.41 -35.81 19.08
CA SER A 56 6.38 -35.24 17.72
C SER A 56 4.99 -34.69 17.35
N VAL A 57 3.91 -35.39 17.69
CA VAL A 57 2.53 -34.93 17.48
C VAL A 57 2.26 -33.67 18.30
N PHE A 58 2.69 -33.66 19.56
CA PHE A 58 2.53 -32.47 20.41
C PHE A 58 3.31 -31.27 19.88
N THR A 59 4.52 -31.52 19.34
CA THR A 59 5.33 -30.49 18.67
C THR A 59 4.61 -29.93 17.45
N VAL A 60 4.00 -30.78 16.61
CA VAL A 60 3.22 -30.33 15.46
C VAL A 60 2.03 -29.48 15.89
N ILE A 61 1.30 -29.91 16.92
CA ILE A 61 0.14 -29.14 17.41
C ILE A 61 0.60 -27.78 17.94
N LEU A 62 1.59 -27.75 18.82
CA LEU A 62 2.05 -26.52 19.46
C LEU A 62 2.75 -25.59 18.46
N VAL A 63 3.81 -26.06 17.82
CA VAL A 63 4.64 -25.26 16.91
C VAL A 63 3.87 -24.95 15.63
N GLY A 64 3.08 -25.91 15.14
CA GLY A 64 2.21 -25.70 14.00
C GLY A 64 1.09 -24.69 14.27
N ALA A 65 0.47 -24.70 15.45
CA ALA A 65 -0.53 -23.69 15.81
C ALA A 65 0.08 -22.28 15.90
N ILE A 66 1.28 -22.15 16.47
CA ILE A 66 2.00 -20.87 16.50
C ILE A 66 2.35 -20.42 15.08
N GLY A 67 2.86 -21.35 14.25
CA GLY A 67 3.17 -21.09 12.86
C GLY A 67 1.96 -20.61 12.06
N THR A 68 0.82 -21.30 12.16
CA THR A 68 -0.42 -20.90 11.47
C THR A 68 -0.94 -19.55 11.96
N ALA A 69 -0.88 -19.28 13.27
CA ALA A 69 -1.29 -17.99 13.82
C ALA A 69 -0.44 -16.83 13.28
N LEU A 70 0.89 -17.00 13.24
CA LEU A 70 1.82 -15.99 12.71
C LEU A 70 1.60 -15.76 11.21
N THR A 71 1.47 -16.83 10.43
CA THR A 71 1.24 -16.72 8.98
C THR A 71 -0.13 -16.07 8.70
N SER A 72 -1.17 -16.42 9.46
CA SER A 72 -2.49 -15.79 9.35
C SER A 72 -2.43 -14.30 9.69
N ALA A 73 -1.80 -13.93 10.80
CA ALA A 73 -1.64 -12.53 11.21
C ALA A 73 -0.88 -11.71 10.16
N GLY A 74 0.21 -12.24 9.62
CA GLY A 74 0.98 -11.61 8.53
C GLY A 74 0.14 -11.45 7.25
N GLY A 75 -0.66 -12.46 6.90
CA GLY A 75 -1.55 -12.41 5.73
C GLY A 75 -2.65 -11.36 5.86
N TRP A 76 -3.32 -11.28 7.02
CA TRP A 76 -4.30 -10.25 7.31
C TRP A 76 -3.69 -8.85 7.27
N LEU A 77 -2.49 -8.67 7.84
CA LEU A 77 -1.78 -7.40 7.83
C LEU A 77 -1.47 -6.93 6.39
N LEU A 78 -1.01 -7.82 5.50
CA LEU A 78 -0.84 -7.50 4.08
C LEU A 78 -2.15 -7.09 3.42
N ARG A 79 -3.25 -7.77 3.74
CA ARG A 79 -4.55 -7.47 3.15
C ARG A 79 -5.07 -6.10 3.59
N PHE A 80 -4.93 -5.75 4.86
CA PHE A 80 -5.27 -4.41 5.35
C PHE A 80 -4.36 -3.33 4.75
N LEU A 81 -3.06 -3.60 4.62
CA LEU A 81 -2.14 -2.68 3.96
C LEU A 81 -2.52 -2.44 2.49
N PHE A 82 -2.89 -3.51 1.77
CA PHE A 82 -3.35 -3.41 0.40
C PHE A 82 -4.61 -2.54 0.26
N VAL A 83 -5.61 -2.77 1.10
CA VAL A 83 -6.84 -1.94 1.13
C VAL A 83 -6.50 -0.48 1.45
N TYR A 84 -5.61 -0.22 2.42
CA TYR A 84 -5.17 1.12 2.76
C TYR A 84 -4.51 1.84 1.57
N LEU A 85 -3.65 1.14 0.83
CA LEU A 85 -2.98 1.71 -0.34
C LEU A 85 -3.98 2.01 -1.46
N LEU A 86 -4.93 1.12 -1.74
CA LEU A 86 -5.98 1.36 -2.72
C LEU A 86 -6.84 2.59 -2.37
N VAL A 87 -7.32 2.68 -1.13
CA VAL A 87 -8.13 3.83 -0.69
C VAL A 87 -7.32 5.12 -0.83
N LYS A 88 -6.04 5.10 -0.43
CA LYS A 88 -5.16 6.26 -0.56
C LYS A 88 -4.96 6.70 -2.01
N ASP A 89 -4.87 5.77 -2.95
CA ASP A 89 -4.69 6.09 -4.37
C ASP A 89 -5.99 6.67 -4.96
N VAL A 90 -7.15 6.09 -4.66
CA VAL A 90 -8.47 6.62 -5.07
C VAL A 90 -8.67 8.04 -4.53
N SER A 91 -8.41 8.28 -3.24
CA SER A 91 -8.53 9.61 -2.64
C SER A 91 -7.57 10.63 -3.25
N ARG A 92 -6.45 10.20 -3.87
CA ARG A 92 -5.55 11.11 -4.58
C ARG A 92 -6.07 11.49 -5.95
N GLU A 93 -6.72 10.56 -6.66
CA GLU A 93 -7.32 10.81 -7.97
C GLU A 93 -8.46 11.85 -7.84
N GLU A 94 -9.34 11.68 -6.85
CA GLU A 94 -10.42 12.63 -6.56
C GLU A 94 -9.88 14.05 -6.28
N ALA A 95 -8.80 14.15 -5.51
CA ALA A 95 -8.18 15.44 -5.17
C ALA A 95 -7.49 16.13 -6.37
N VAL A 96 -7.13 15.39 -7.41
CA VAL A 96 -6.58 15.93 -8.66
C VAL A 96 -7.70 16.41 -9.58
N GLU A 97 -8.78 15.64 -9.67
CA GLU A 97 -9.95 16.01 -10.48
C GLU A 97 -10.59 17.32 -10.00
N GLU A 98 -10.76 17.49 -8.69
CA GLU A 98 -11.33 18.72 -8.09
C GLU A 98 -10.46 19.97 -8.30
N ARG A 99 -9.15 19.81 -8.59
CA ARG A 99 -8.25 20.93 -8.92
C ARG A 99 -8.21 21.28 -10.39
N THR A 100 -8.91 20.55 -11.26
CA THR A 100 -9.02 20.92 -12.66
C THR A 100 -9.71 22.28 -12.73
N PRO A 101 -9.06 23.33 -13.25
CA PRO A 101 -9.69 24.65 -13.33
C PRO A 101 -10.96 24.49 -14.13
N THR A 102 -12.09 24.91 -13.54
CA THR A 102 -13.32 25.13 -14.29
C THR A 102 -12.97 25.98 -15.51
N VAL A 103 -12.99 25.36 -16.69
CA VAL A 103 -12.91 26.11 -17.95
C VAL A 103 -14.00 27.17 -17.85
N PRO A 104 -13.69 28.47 -17.95
CA PRO A 104 -14.72 29.48 -17.91
C PRO A 104 -15.64 29.23 -19.10
N THR A 105 -16.85 28.72 -18.84
CA THR A 105 -17.96 28.61 -19.79
C THR A 105 -18.57 29.99 -20.06
N GLY A 106 -17.73 31.02 -20.11
CA GLY A 106 -18.08 32.29 -20.72
C GLY A 106 -17.96 32.15 -22.25
N PRO A 107 -18.81 32.81 -23.04
CA PRO A 107 -18.65 32.80 -24.49
C PRO A 107 -17.22 33.21 -24.82
N THR A 108 -16.45 32.30 -25.41
CA THR A 108 -15.13 32.60 -25.92
C THR A 108 -15.33 33.73 -26.93
N PRO A 109 -14.80 34.94 -26.72
CA PRO A 109 -15.02 36.01 -27.67
C PRO A 109 -14.29 35.60 -28.95
N THR A 110 -15.05 35.18 -29.97
CA THR A 110 -14.54 34.84 -31.30
C THR A 110 -14.21 36.08 -32.13
N GLY A 111 -14.40 37.27 -31.55
CA GLY A 111 -14.05 38.55 -32.15
C GLY A 111 -12.58 38.94 -31.94
N PRO A 112 -12.11 39.95 -32.68
CA PRO A 112 -10.75 40.45 -32.53
C PRO A 112 -10.55 41.02 -31.12
N MET A 113 -9.38 40.74 -30.53
CA MET A 113 -9.04 41.12 -29.16
C MET A 113 -7.87 42.11 -29.16
N LYS A 114 -7.88 43.06 -28.22
CA LYS A 114 -6.74 43.96 -27.95
C LYS A 114 -6.10 43.64 -26.60
N ARG A 115 -4.77 43.71 -26.55
CA ARG A 115 -3.97 43.47 -25.34
C ARG A 115 -3.84 44.76 -24.53
N CYS A 116 -4.14 44.70 -23.24
CA CYS A 116 -3.82 45.78 -22.32
C CYS A 116 -2.30 45.95 -22.19
N LEU A 117 -1.79 47.16 -22.47
CA LEU A 117 -0.36 47.47 -22.36
C LEU A 117 0.17 47.45 -20.92
N ARG A 118 -0.72 47.60 -19.92
CA ARG A 118 -0.33 47.68 -18.50
C ARG A 118 -0.26 46.31 -17.81
N CYS A 119 -1.24 45.43 -18.03
CA CYS A 119 -1.32 44.13 -17.35
C CYS A 119 -1.22 42.92 -18.29
N GLY A 120 -1.18 43.13 -19.62
CA GLY A 120 -1.06 42.07 -20.61
C GLY A 120 -2.33 41.25 -20.85
N ARG A 121 -3.46 41.55 -20.17
CA ARG A 121 -4.74 40.87 -20.37
C ARG A 121 -5.29 41.14 -21.78
N MET A 122 -5.78 40.08 -22.44
CA MET A 122 -6.55 40.19 -23.68
C MET A 122 -7.99 40.63 -23.36
N ASN A 123 -8.43 41.72 -23.97
CA ASN A 123 -9.76 42.31 -23.83
C ASN A 123 -10.46 42.34 -25.20
N PRO A 124 -11.81 42.29 -25.25
CA PRO A 124 -12.54 42.45 -26.51
C PRO A 124 -12.30 43.83 -27.14
N LEU A 125 -12.34 43.94 -28.47
CA LEU A 125 -12.01 45.18 -29.17
C LEU A 125 -12.90 46.37 -28.79
N GLU A 126 -14.17 46.09 -28.46
CA GLU A 126 -15.17 47.10 -28.07
C GLU A 126 -14.95 47.66 -26.66
N ALA A 127 -14.06 47.07 -25.86
CA ALA A 127 -13.81 47.55 -24.51
C ALA A 127 -12.99 48.86 -24.53
N ALA A 128 -13.53 49.93 -23.95
CA ALA A 128 -12.81 51.18 -23.73
C ALA A 128 -11.77 51.07 -22.59
N TYR A 129 -12.04 50.19 -21.61
CA TYR A 129 -11.22 50.00 -20.41
C TYR A 129 -10.93 48.52 -20.15
N CYS A 130 -9.80 48.23 -19.50
CA CYS A 130 -9.35 46.87 -19.21
C CYS A 130 -10.23 46.23 -18.14
N MET A 131 -10.79 45.06 -18.44
CA MET A 131 -11.67 44.32 -17.53
C MET A 131 -10.95 43.76 -16.28
N THR A 132 -9.62 43.83 -16.22
CA THR A 132 -8.84 43.36 -15.07
C THR A 132 -8.26 44.50 -14.23
N CYS A 133 -7.71 45.53 -14.87
CA CYS A 133 -7.01 46.60 -14.15
C CYS A 133 -7.68 47.98 -14.25
N GLY A 134 -8.79 48.12 -14.99
CA GLY A 134 -9.54 49.38 -15.12
C GLY A 134 -8.89 50.46 -15.99
N GLU A 135 -7.68 50.23 -16.49
CA GLU A 135 -6.95 51.19 -17.33
C GLU A 135 -7.55 51.32 -18.74
N PRO A 136 -7.49 52.49 -19.40
CA PRO A 136 -7.82 52.62 -20.82
C PRO A 136 -6.99 51.64 -21.68
N LEU A 137 -7.67 51.01 -22.67
CA LEU A 137 -7.12 49.96 -23.55
C LEU A 137 -6.63 50.48 -24.90
#